data_AF-A0A1E3YAW7-F1
#
_entry.id   AF-A0A1E3YAW7-F1
#
_cell.length_a   1.000
_cell.length_b   1.000
_cell.length_c   1.000
_cell.angle_alpha   90.00
_cell.angle_beta   90.00
_cell.angle_gamma   90.00
#
_symmetry.space_group_name_H-M   'P 1'
#
loop_
_entity.id
_entity.type
_entity.pdbx_description
1 polymer ?
#
loop_
_entity_poly.entity_id
_entity_poly.type
_entity_poly.pdbx_seq_one_letter_code
_entity_poly.pdbx_strand_id
1 'polypeptide(L)'
;MLGFNRIFESQTTANPGIGRALPLVTIPLYALLKLVAYSDRLMPRDPAGVLHCLIHYEEDSERLYGVEHRGTLIDFDLAGAYLLGHDGQKLIDEALTANIRPILEALADPDSPLGSSTVYEYRNGAFDERLRTLTARLFDAYRKGLGV
;
A
#
# COMPACT_ATOMS: atom_id res chain seq x y z
N MET A 1 -19.30 0.69 12.09
CA MET A 1 -18.90 -0.19 10.96
C MET A 1 -18.26 0.71 9.92
N LEU A 2 -16.94 0.67 9.77
CA LEU A 2 -16.16 1.63 8.99
C LEU A 2 -16.25 1.35 7.47
N GLY A 3 -16.61 2.38 6.69
CA GLY A 3 -16.21 2.75 5.32
C GLY A 3 -16.28 1.76 4.14
N PHE A 4 -16.49 0.48 4.39
CA PHE A 4 -16.17 -0.58 3.42
C PHE A 4 -17.38 -1.11 2.64
N ASN A 5 -18.38 -0.27 2.40
CA ASN A 5 -19.60 -0.67 1.67
C ASN A 5 -19.30 -1.17 0.22
N ARG A 6 -18.10 -0.90 -0.32
CA ARG A 6 -17.67 -1.32 -1.67
C ARG A 6 -16.84 -2.62 -1.73
N ILE A 7 -16.56 -3.29 -0.60
CA ILE A 7 -15.72 -4.52 -0.58
C ILE A 7 -16.27 -5.64 -1.48
N PHE A 8 -17.59 -5.75 -1.59
CA PHE A 8 -18.23 -6.81 -2.38
C PHE A 8 -18.24 -6.52 -3.89
N GLU A 9 -18.03 -5.26 -4.30
CA GLU A 9 -18.04 -4.85 -5.72
C GLU A 9 -16.65 -4.98 -6.37
N SER A 10 -15.58 -5.01 -5.58
CA SER A 10 -14.20 -5.07 -6.08
C SER A 10 -13.57 -6.47 -6.05
N GLN A 11 -14.39 -7.53 -6.07
CA GLN A 11 -13.88 -8.90 -6.07
C GLN A 11 -13.44 -9.30 -7.48
N THR A 12 -12.21 -9.79 -7.60
CA THR A 12 -11.70 -10.41 -8.82
C THR A 12 -11.71 -11.92 -8.64
N THR A 13 -12.20 -12.64 -9.64
CA THR A 13 -12.02 -14.10 -9.71
C THR A 13 -10.65 -14.44 -10.25
N ALA A 14 -9.80 -15.02 -9.40
CA ALA A 14 -8.60 -15.72 -9.86
C ALA A 14 -8.87 -17.23 -9.84
N ASN A 15 -8.22 -17.97 -10.75
CA ASN A 15 -8.16 -19.42 -10.71
C ASN A 15 -6.79 -19.83 -10.16
N PRO A 16 -6.67 -20.20 -8.87
CA PRO A 16 -5.39 -20.54 -8.26
C PRO A 16 -4.86 -21.93 -8.67
N GLY A 17 -5.30 -22.48 -9.81
CA GLY A 17 -4.92 -23.82 -10.26
C GLY A 17 -5.62 -24.97 -9.51
N ILE A 18 -6.62 -24.68 -8.68
CA ILE A 18 -7.33 -25.64 -7.82
C ILE A 18 -8.74 -26.00 -8.33
N GLY A 19 -9.06 -25.66 -9.58
CA GLY A 19 -10.32 -26.04 -10.24
C GLY A 19 -11.57 -25.27 -9.76
N ARG A 20 -11.42 -24.27 -8.88
CA ARG A 20 -12.51 -23.39 -8.44
C ARG A 20 -12.04 -21.94 -8.39
N ALA A 21 -12.80 -21.06 -9.04
CA ALA A 21 -12.56 -19.63 -8.95
C ALA A 21 -12.94 -19.14 -7.54
N LEU A 22 -12.01 -18.48 -6.86
CA LEU A 22 -12.25 -17.89 -5.55
C LEU A 22 -12.41 -16.37 -5.70
N PRO A 23 -13.34 -15.75 -4.97
CA PRO A 23 -13.40 -14.30 -4.89
C PRO A 23 -12.18 -13.80 -4.14
N LEU A 24 -11.28 -13.10 -4.83
CA LEU A 24 -10.13 -12.44 -4.24
C LEU A 24 -10.38 -10.93 -4.17
N VAL A 25 -9.93 -10.32 -3.08
CA VAL A 25 -9.85 -8.86 -2.98
C VAL A 25 -8.77 -8.35 -3.93
N THR A 26 -8.98 -7.18 -4.50
CA THR A 26 -7.93 -6.51 -5.29
C THR A 26 -6.76 -6.10 -4.39
N ILE A 27 -5.56 -5.98 -4.95
CA ILE A 27 -4.35 -5.56 -4.21
C ILE A 27 -4.54 -4.17 -3.56
N PRO A 28 -5.11 -3.14 -4.24
CA PRO A 28 -5.43 -1.86 -3.59
C PRO A 28 -6.33 -2.02 -2.35
N LEU A 29 -7.36 -2.88 -2.42
CA LEU A 29 -8.24 -3.11 -1.27
C LEU A 29 -7.51 -3.85 -0.15
N TYR A 30 -6.68 -4.84 -0.47
CA TYR A 30 -5.88 -5.56 0.51
C TYR A 30 -4.95 -4.62 1.29
N ALA A 31 -4.25 -3.71 0.60
CA ALA A 31 -3.37 -2.73 1.24
C ALA A 31 -4.13 -1.82 2.22
N LEU A 32 -5.30 -1.31 1.83
CA LEU A 32 -6.14 -0.48 2.69
C LEU A 32 -6.65 -1.27 3.92
N LEU A 33 -7.08 -2.52 3.74
CA LEU A 33 -7.50 -3.38 4.83
C LEU A 33 -6.38 -3.64 5.84
N LYS A 34 -5.13 -3.74 5.38
CA LYS A 34 -3.96 -3.86 6.25
C LYS A 34 -3.71 -2.60 7.07
N LEU A 35 -3.86 -1.41 6.48
CA LEU A 35 -3.73 -0.15 7.23
C LEU A 35 -4.81 0.00 8.32
N VAL A 36 -6.04 -0.41 8.02
CA VAL A 36 -7.11 -0.44 9.03
C VAL A 36 -6.84 -1.50 10.10
N ALA A 37 -6.38 -2.69 9.72
CA ALA A 37 -6.02 -3.71 10.70
C ALA A 37 -4.89 -3.20 11.62
N TYR A 38 -3.94 -2.44 11.08
CA TYR A 38 -2.89 -1.79 11.86
C TYR A 38 -3.45 -0.73 12.81
N SER A 39 -4.39 0.13 12.38
CA SER A 39 -4.97 1.14 13.28
C SER A 39 -5.62 0.54 14.52
N ASP A 40 -6.16 -0.67 14.40
CA ASP A 40 -6.83 -1.37 15.50
C ASP A 40 -5.87 -2.17 16.38
N ARG A 41 -4.85 -2.80 15.78
CA ARG A 41 -4.03 -3.83 16.46
C ARG A 41 -2.58 -3.42 16.69
N LEU A 42 -2.10 -2.40 15.97
CA LEU A 42 -0.73 -1.90 16.00
C LEU A 42 0.33 -2.99 15.73
N MET A 43 0.02 -3.95 14.87
CA MET A 43 0.91 -5.08 14.55
C MET A 43 1.83 -4.74 13.35
N PRO A 44 3.17 -4.71 13.51
CA PRO A 44 4.10 -4.33 12.43
C PRO A 44 4.01 -5.16 11.14
N ARG A 45 3.50 -6.40 11.25
CA ARG A 45 3.23 -7.29 10.10
C ARG A 45 2.20 -6.74 9.11
N ASP A 46 1.34 -5.83 9.55
CA ASP A 46 0.31 -5.27 8.69
C ASP A 46 0.90 -4.23 7.71
N PRO A 47 1.64 -3.20 8.19
CA PRO A 47 2.45 -2.34 7.31
C PRO A 47 3.46 -3.11 6.45
N ALA A 48 4.07 -4.18 6.97
CA ALA A 48 5.00 -5.01 6.18
C ALA A 48 4.31 -5.70 5.01
N GLY A 49 3.06 -6.13 5.19
CA GLY A 49 2.22 -6.64 4.11
C GLY A 49 1.89 -5.56 3.06
N VAL A 50 1.70 -4.30 3.48
CA VAL A 50 1.53 -3.18 2.55
C VAL A 50 2.82 -2.90 1.79
N LEU A 51 3.96 -2.89 2.48
CA LEU A 51 5.27 -2.69 1.85
C LEU A 51 5.54 -3.74 0.76
N HIS A 52 5.18 -4.99 1.00
CA HIS A 52 5.24 -6.03 -0.03
C HIS A 52 4.43 -5.65 -1.28
N CYS A 53 3.19 -5.18 -1.10
CA CYS A 53 2.39 -4.71 -2.23
C CYS A 53 3.02 -3.51 -2.94
N LEU A 54 3.60 -2.55 -2.20
CA LEU A 54 4.22 -1.37 -2.79
C LEU A 54 5.44 -1.70 -3.66
N ILE A 55 6.21 -2.73 -3.29
CA ILE A 55 7.38 -3.16 -4.04
C ILE A 55 6.99 -3.89 -5.33
N HIS A 56 5.92 -4.68 -5.29
CA HIS A 56 5.60 -5.63 -6.37
C HIS A 56 4.37 -5.26 -7.20
N TYR A 57 3.65 -4.18 -6.87
CA TYR A 57 2.45 -3.81 -7.62
C TYR A 57 2.81 -3.38 -9.03
N GLU A 58 2.28 -4.13 -10.02
CA GLU A 58 2.47 -3.86 -11.45
C GLU A 58 3.94 -3.90 -11.88
N GLU A 59 4.83 -4.63 -11.17
CA GLU A 59 6.29 -4.63 -11.41
C GLU A 59 6.70 -4.99 -12.85
N ASP A 60 5.91 -5.82 -13.52
CA ASP A 60 6.11 -6.25 -14.91
C ASP A 60 5.19 -5.52 -15.92
N SER A 61 4.55 -4.43 -15.50
CA SER A 61 3.50 -3.76 -16.26
C SER A 61 4.00 -2.52 -17.00
N GLU A 62 3.53 -2.34 -18.23
CA GLU A 62 3.76 -1.10 -18.98
C GLU A 62 3.09 0.11 -18.34
N ARG A 63 2.12 -0.10 -17.43
CA ARG A 63 1.43 0.99 -16.70
C ARG A 63 2.38 1.85 -15.88
N LEU A 64 3.56 1.32 -15.52
CA LEU A 64 4.57 2.04 -14.74
C LEU A 64 5.21 3.21 -15.51
N TYR A 65 5.18 3.18 -16.85
CA TYR A 65 5.79 4.23 -17.66
C TYR A 65 4.92 5.47 -17.77
N GLY A 66 5.53 6.65 -17.56
CA GLY A 66 4.85 7.94 -17.75
C GLY A 66 3.84 8.29 -16.65
N VAL A 67 3.96 7.68 -15.47
CA VAL A 67 3.12 8.03 -14.31
C VAL A 67 3.48 9.43 -13.83
N GLU A 68 2.47 10.29 -13.67
CA GLU A 68 2.63 11.67 -13.23
C GLU A 68 1.78 11.99 -11.99
N HIS A 69 2.31 12.88 -11.15
CA HIS A 69 1.58 13.53 -10.08
C HIS A 69 1.75 15.05 -10.16
N ARG A 70 0.64 15.78 -10.25
CA ARG A 70 0.62 17.26 -10.35
C ARG A 70 1.56 17.79 -11.46
N GLY A 71 1.59 17.11 -12.60
CA GLY A 71 2.42 17.49 -13.75
C GLY A 71 3.92 17.21 -13.58
N THR A 72 4.31 16.43 -12.58
CA THR A 72 5.69 15.96 -12.38
C THR A 72 5.73 14.44 -12.54
N LEU A 73 6.68 13.94 -13.33
CA LEU A 73 6.93 12.51 -13.49
C LEU A 73 7.37 11.90 -12.16
N ILE A 74 6.79 10.74 -11.84
CA ILE A 74 7.21 9.93 -10.70
C ILE A 74 8.35 9.01 -11.15
N ASP A 75 9.35 8.86 -10.28
CA ASP A 75 10.45 7.90 -10.50
C ASP A 75 9.87 6.52 -10.77
N PHE A 76 10.43 5.80 -11.76
CA PHE A 76 9.95 4.48 -12.15
C PHE A 76 9.87 3.50 -10.96
N ASP A 77 10.89 3.52 -10.09
CA ASP A 77 10.96 2.68 -8.88
C ASP A 77 9.84 2.98 -7.86
N LEU A 78 9.14 4.12 -7.98
CA LEU A 78 8.05 4.54 -7.11
C LEU A 78 6.69 4.53 -7.82
N ALA A 79 6.67 4.32 -9.14
CA ALA A 79 5.46 4.38 -9.95
C ALA A 79 4.42 3.33 -9.52
N GLY A 80 4.87 2.11 -9.19
CA GLY A 80 3.99 1.04 -8.70
C GLY A 80 3.30 1.40 -7.38
N ALA A 81 4.06 1.94 -6.42
CA ALA A 81 3.51 2.44 -5.17
C ALA A 81 2.48 3.55 -5.38
N TYR A 82 2.77 4.51 -6.27
CA TYR A 82 1.81 5.56 -6.62
C TYR A 82 0.54 5.00 -7.27
N LEU A 83 0.67 4.11 -8.26
CA LEU A 83 -0.47 3.50 -8.94
C LEU A 83 -1.33 2.67 -7.98
N LEU A 84 -0.73 1.98 -7.02
CA LEU A 84 -1.46 1.27 -5.98
C LEU A 84 -2.35 2.25 -5.20
N GLY A 85 -1.81 3.43 -4.87
CA GLY A 85 -2.56 4.49 -4.19
C GLY A 85 -3.65 5.07 -5.07
N HIS A 86 -3.33 5.36 -6.33
CA HIS A 86 -4.27 5.91 -7.31
C HIS A 86 -5.46 4.97 -7.54
N ASP A 87 -5.19 3.67 -7.74
CA ASP A 87 -6.24 2.66 -7.91
C ASP A 87 -7.05 2.43 -6.62
N GLY A 88 -6.45 2.72 -5.45
CA GLY A 88 -7.08 2.67 -4.13
C GLY A 88 -7.93 3.89 -3.78
N GLN A 89 -7.73 5.04 -4.43
CA GLN A 89 -8.42 6.29 -4.12
C GLN A 89 -9.96 6.16 -4.18
N LYS A 90 -10.47 5.35 -5.11
CA LYS A 90 -11.92 5.10 -5.27
C LYS A 90 -12.54 4.24 -4.16
N LEU A 91 -11.72 3.68 -3.28
CA LEU A 91 -12.11 2.75 -2.20
C LEU A 91 -12.10 3.39 -0.82
N ILE A 92 -11.61 4.63 -0.69
CA ILE A 92 -11.56 5.35 0.58
C ILE A 92 -12.63 6.44 0.65
N ASP A 93 -13.15 6.68 1.85
CA ASP A 93 -13.97 7.85 2.18
C ASP A 93 -13.21 8.77 3.16
N GLU A 94 -13.82 9.89 3.53
CA GLU A 94 -13.21 10.87 4.44
C GLU A 94 -12.89 10.27 5.82
N ALA A 95 -13.78 9.41 6.33
CA ALA A 95 -13.59 8.76 7.63
C ALA A 95 -12.41 7.79 7.60
N LEU A 96 -12.30 6.94 6.57
CA LEU A 96 -11.19 6.03 6.38
C LEU A 96 -9.88 6.80 6.13
N THR A 97 -9.95 7.88 5.36
CA THR A 97 -8.81 8.77 5.11
C THR A 97 -8.26 9.36 6.41
N ALA A 98 -9.14 9.89 7.27
CA ALA A 98 -8.75 10.44 8.56
C ALA A 98 -8.07 9.39 9.46
N ASN A 99 -8.50 8.13 9.39
CA ASN A 99 -7.92 7.03 10.17
C ASN A 99 -6.53 6.60 9.67
N ILE A 100 -6.33 6.49 8.35
CA ILE A 100 -5.07 5.97 7.79
C ILE A 100 -4.01 7.05 7.57
N ARG A 101 -4.41 8.32 7.47
CA ARG A 101 -3.49 9.45 7.23
C ARG A 101 -2.32 9.50 8.21
N PRO A 102 -2.50 9.46 9.54
CA PRO A 102 -1.38 9.54 10.48
C PRO A 102 -0.40 8.36 10.33
N ILE A 103 -0.91 7.19 9.98
CA ILE A 103 -0.11 5.97 9.75
C ILE A 103 0.76 6.16 8.52
N LEU A 104 0.18 6.69 7.43
CA LEU A 104 0.90 6.95 6.18
C LEU A 104 1.93 8.07 6.34
N GLU A 105 1.61 9.15 7.08
CA GLU A 105 2.56 10.22 7.40
C GLU A 105 3.73 9.67 8.22
N ALA A 106 3.45 8.84 9.22
CA ALA A 106 4.50 8.17 10.00
C ALA A 106 5.32 7.18 9.17
N LEU A 107 4.74 6.48 8.19
CA LEU A 107 5.48 5.56 7.33
C LEU A 107 6.28 6.27 6.22
N ALA A 108 5.85 7.47 5.82
CA ALA A 108 6.53 8.32 4.85
C ALA A 108 7.71 9.11 5.46
N ASP A 109 7.81 9.16 6.78
CA ASP A 109 8.94 9.75 7.51
C ASP A 109 10.11 8.74 7.61
N PRO A 110 11.29 9.03 7.03
CA PRO A 110 12.45 8.12 7.08
C PRO A 110 12.99 7.88 8.49
N ASP A 111 12.75 8.79 9.44
CA ASP A 111 13.23 8.68 10.82
C ASP A 111 12.20 8.00 11.75
N SER A 112 11.06 7.60 11.20
CA SER A 112 10.00 6.98 11.97
C SER A 112 10.37 5.59 12.51
N PRO A 113 10.12 5.34 13.81
CA PRO A 113 10.23 3.99 14.38
C PRO A 113 9.32 2.99 13.69
N LEU A 114 8.16 3.44 13.18
CA LEU A 114 7.21 2.57 12.48
C LEU A 114 7.81 2.06 11.16
N GLY A 115 8.47 2.93 10.39
CA GLY A 115 9.20 2.54 9.19
C GLY A 115 10.27 1.49 9.50
N SER A 116 11.05 1.71 10.57
CA SER A 116 12.08 0.75 11.02
C SER A 116 11.49 -0.62 11.41
N SER A 117 10.39 -0.64 12.17
CA SER A 117 9.72 -1.90 12.56
C SER A 117 9.10 -2.63 11.37
N THR A 118 8.60 -1.89 10.38
CA THR A 118 8.02 -2.42 9.15
C THR A 118 9.07 -3.14 8.31
N VAL A 119 10.24 -2.52 8.14
CA VAL A 119 11.37 -3.15 7.43
C VAL A 119 11.88 -4.37 8.17
N TYR A 120 12.04 -4.28 9.49
CA TYR A 120 12.47 -5.42 10.32
C TYR A 120 11.55 -6.62 10.11
N GLU A 121 10.24 -6.41 10.19
CA GLU A 121 9.24 -7.47 9.99
C GLU A 121 9.26 -8.00 8.55
N TYR A 122 9.30 -7.12 7.55
CA TYR A 122 9.38 -7.50 6.13
C TYR A 122 10.61 -8.36 5.81
N ARG A 123 11.74 -8.07 6.47
CA ARG A 123 13.01 -8.79 6.32
C ARG A 123 13.19 -9.95 7.29
N ASN A 124 12.14 -10.37 8.01
CA ASN A 124 12.21 -11.44 9.00
C ASN A 124 13.32 -11.23 10.05
N GLY A 125 13.46 -10.00 10.51
CA GLY A 125 14.38 -9.59 11.57
C GLY A 125 15.76 -9.11 11.13
N ALA A 126 15.99 -8.94 9.83
CA ALA A 126 17.23 -8.33 9.34
C ALA A 126 17.12 -6.80 9.22
N PHE A 127 18.18 -6.10 9.61
CA PHE A 127 18.30 -4.66 9.44
C PHE A 127 18.75 -4.32 8.00
N ASP A 128 18.08 -3.37 7.36
CA ASP A 128 18.35 -2.95 5.99
C ASP A 128 18.11 -1.43 5.84
N GLU A 129 19.19 -0.65 5.98
CA GLU A 129 19.15 0.82 5.93
C GLU A 129 18.70 1.35 4.56
N ARG A 130 19.08 0.66 3.48
CA ARG A 130 18.69 1.06 2.12
C ARG A 130 17.20 0.87 1.93
N LEU A 131 16.68 -0.28 2.36
CA LEU A 131 15.26 -0.56 2.31
C LEU A 131 14.46 0.37 3.22
N ARG A 132 15.00 0.81 4.35
CA ARG A 132 14.35 1.82 5.22
C ARG A 132 14.12 3.13 4.48
N THR A 133 15.17 3.67 3.84
CA THR A 133 15.06 4.89 3.04
C THR A 133 14.07 4.72 1.88
N LEU A 134 14.11 3.56 1.21
CA LEU A 134 13.17 3.24 0.12
C LEU A 134 11.73 3.12 0.64
N THR A 135 11.52 2.51 1.80
CA THR A 135 10.20 2.32 2.42
C THR A 135 9.50 3.67 2.62
N ALA A 136 10.19 4.66 3.16
CA ALA A 136 9.65 6.00 3.33
C ALA A 136 9.20 6.62 1.99
N ARG A 137 10.03 6.49 0.94
CA ARG A 137 9.71 6.99 -0.41
C ARG A 137 8.53 6.26 -1.05
N LEU A 138 8.43 4.95 -0.87
CA LEU A 138 7.32 4.14 -1.36
C LEU A 138 6.00 4.54 -0.68
N PHE A 139 6.01 4.70 0.64
CA PHE A 139 4.81 5.13 1.37
C PHE A 139 4.41 6.57 1.05
N ASP A 140 5.36 7.48 0.81
CA ASP A 140 5.05 8.82 0.32
C ASP A 140 4.43 8.80 -1.09
N ALA A 141 4.96 7.99 -2.01
CA ALA A 141 4.39 7.81 -3.35
C ALA A 141 2.97 7.24 -3.28
N TYR A 142 2.74 6.23 -2.45
CA TYR A 142 1.42 5.66 -2.20
C TYR A 142 0.44 6.67 -1.64
N ARG A 143 0.85 7.43 -0.64
CA ARG A 143 0.06 8.50 -0.02
C ARG A 143 -0.35 9.56 -1.05
N LYS A 144 0.60 10.00 -1.89
CA LYS A 144 0.33 10.91 -3.02
C LYS A 144 -0.68 10.32 -4.01
N GLY A 145 -0.58 9.03 -4.31
CA GLY A 145 -1.51 8.32 -5.19
C GLY A 145 -2.93 8.27 -4.63
N LEU A 146 -3.07 8.02 -3.33
CA LEU A 146 -4.37 8.07 -2.64
C LEU A 146 -4.97 9.49 -2.57
N GLY A 147 -4.16 10.52 -2.81
CA GLY A 147 -4.57 11.92 -2.62
C GLY A 147 -4.69 12.32 -1.16
N VAL A 148 -3.94 11.65 -0.27
CA VAL A 148 -3.94 11.88 1.18
C VAL A 148 -2.79 12.79 1.57
#